data_AF-A0A6P2E294-F1
#
_entry.id   AF-A0A6P2E294-F1
#
_cell.length_a   1.000
_cell.length_b   1.000
_cell.length_c   1.000
_cell.angle_alpha   90.00
_cell.angle_beta   90.00
_cell.angle_gamma   90.00
#
_symmetry.space_group_name_H-M   'P 1'
#
loop_
_entity.id
_entity.type
_entity.pdbx_description
1 polymer ?
#
loop_
_entity_poly.entity_id
_entity_poly.type
_entity_poly.pdbx_seq_one_letter_code
_entity_poly.pdbx_strand_id
1 'polypeptide(L)'
;MQVRIVRRVIFQNQESRQRMFKKRLLLLPALLATLAFGASAQDLTGKYTRTPTGYLMVLRNGDDVIAHLERLAAVEQIPSASIVGIGFMREAKFGFYDFSRKVFDPKTFKDVELANLTGSIAWKEGKPSIHAHGIVTDGTFIGAGGHLLGLTVGTGSCEITVMLHPHRLERFVDPAIGANVLGLHPGAK
;
A
#
# COMPACT_ATOMS: atom_id res chain seq x y z
N MET A 1 49.92 -69.08 -16.58
CA MET A 1 51.24 -69.35 -17.20
C MET A 1 52.05 -68.05 -17.22
N GLN A 2 53.34 -68.06 -16.90
CA GLN A 2 54.22 -66.86 -16.93
C GLN A 2 54.44 -66.43 -18.41
N VAL A 3 54.84 -65.21 -18.79
CA VAL A 3 56.15 -64.51 -18.62
C VAL A 3 55.90 -63.01 -18.98
N ARG A 4 56.17 -61.99 -18.13
CA ARG A 4 57.44 -61.23 -17.90
C ARG A 4 57.93 -60.37 -19.12
N ILE A 5 57.99 -59.03 -19.02
CA ILE A 5 59.12 -58.12 -18.59
C ILE A 5 60.07 -57.68 -19.76
N VAL A 6 60.62 -56.45 -19.88
CA VAL A 6 60.22 -55.05 -19.53
C VAL A 6 61.23 -54.02 -20.10
N ARG A 7 60.82 -52.83 -20.62
CA ARG A 7 61.55 -51.51 -20.67
C ARG A 7 60.85 -50.46 -21.58
N ARG A 8 60.67 -49.15 -21.29
CA ARG A 8 61.54 -48.04 -20.74
C ARG A 8 62.50 -47.44 -21.81
N VAL A 9 62.66 -46.11 -22.04
CA VAL A 9 62.10 -44.80 -21.53
C VAL A 9 62.27 -43.71 -22.63
N ILE A 10 61.44 -42.63 -22.63
CA ILE A 10 61.75 -41.15 -22.75
C ILE A 10 60.48 -40.40 -23.22
N PHE A 11 60.08 -39.19 -22.80
CA PHE A 11 60.05 -38.38 -21.55
C PHE A 11 59.44 -37.01 -21.99
N GLN A 12 58.78 -36.27 -21.08
CA GLN A 12 58.24 -34.88 -21.25
C GLN A 12 57.02 -34.75 -22.20
N ASN A 13 55.79 -34.37 -21.80
CA ASN A 13 55.22 -33.56 -20.70
C ASN A 13 55.25 -32.03 -20.91
N GLN A 14 54.21 -31.35 -20.38
CA GLN A 14 53.86 -29.92 -20.45
C GLN A 14 53.28 -29.47 -21.81
N GLU A 15 52.01 -29.08 -21.96
CA GLU A 15 51.15 -28.09 -21.25
C GLU A 15 50.99 -26.79 -22.06
N SER A 16 49.71 -26.46 -22.27
CA SER A 16 49.16 -25.10 -22.26
C SER A 16 49.03 -24.28 -23.56
N ARG A 17 47.89 -23.55 -23.57
CA ARG A 17 47.62 -22.23 -24.16
C ARG A 17 47.25 -22.09 -25.65
N GLN A 18 45.94 -21.83 -25.81
CA GLN A 18 45.39 -20.62 -26.45
C GLN A 18 45.50 -20.47 -27.98
N ARG A 19 44.42 -20.84 -28.69
CA ARG A 19 43.81 -20.06 -29.79
C ARG A 19 42.28 -20.17 -29.69
N MET A 20 41.63 -19.38 -28.83
CA MET A 20 41.18 -18.00 -29.10
C MET A 20 39.95 -17.89 -30.04
N PHE A 21 38.88 -18.63 -29.76
CA PHE A 21 37.54 -18.26 -30.25
C PHE A 21 36.97 -17.13 -29.38
N LYS A 22 37.18 -15.86 -29.79
CA LYS A 22 36.53 -14.68 -29.18
C LYS A 22 35.05 -14.63 -29.55
N LYS A 23 34.22 -15.48 -28.93
CA LYS A 23 32.78 -15.19 -28.81
C LYS A 23 32.62 -14.01 -27.86
N ARG A 24 32.46 -12.79 -28.40
CA ARG A 24 32.01 -11.62 -27.63
C ARG A 24 30.55 -11.86 -27.21
N LEU A 25 30.36 -12.53 -26.09
CA LEU A 25 29.09 -12.53 -25.38
C LEU A 25 28.92 -11.15 -24.77
N LEU A 26 28.21 -10.27 -25.47
CA LEU A 26 27.73 -9.01 -24.90
C LEU A 26 26.69 -9.38 -23.82
N LEU A 27 27.10 -9.34 -22.56
CA LEU A 27 26.13 -9.24 -21.47
C LEU A 27 25.42 -7.89 -21.64
N LEU A 28 24.17 -7.92 -22.11
CA LEU A 28 23.26 -6.82 -21.83
C LEU A 28 23.13 -6.73 -20.30
N PRO A 29 23.40 -5.57 -19.68
CA PRO A 29 22.92 -5.36 -18.34
C PRO A 29 21.39 -5.41 -18.43
N ALA A 30 20.76 -6.32 -17.69
CA ALA A 30 19.33 -6.29 -17.49
C ALA A 30 19.03 -4.97 -16.75
N LEU A 31 18.61 -3.95 -17.51
CA LEU A 31 18.25 -2.66 -16.97
C LEU A 31 17.00 -2.87 -16.13
N LEU A 32 17.20 -3.08 -14.84
CA LEU A 32 16.13 -3.18 -13.86
C LEU A 32 15.51 -1.78 -13.75
N ALA A 33 14.58 -1.48 -14.65
CA ALA A 33 13.82 -0.26 -14.66
C ALA A 33 12.92 -0.27 -13.42
N THR A 34 13.47 0.18 -12.29
CA THR A 34 12.70 0.59 -11.14
C THR A 34 11.79 1.72 -11.59
N LEU A 35 10.55 1.37 -11.93
CA LEU A 35 9.44 2.31 -12.00
C LEU A 35 9.21 2.85 -10.59
N ALA A 36 10.07 3.79 -10.20
CA ALA A 36 9.81 4.70 -9.13
C ALA A 36 8.58 5.52 -9.56
N PHE A 37 7.40 5.00 -9.20
CA PHE A 37 6.15 5.74 -9.33
C PHE A 37 6.28 6.98 -8.45
N GLY A 38 6.63 8.10 -9.10
CA GLY A 38 6.63 9.43 -8.53
C GLY A 38 5.22 9.93 -8.29
N ALA A 39 4.46 9.21 -7.46
CA ALA A 39 3.48 9.90 -6.63
C ALA A 39 4.27 10.74 -5.63
N SER A 40 3.80 11.96 -5.36
CA SER A 40 4.27 12.73 -4.20
C SER A 40 4.22 11.82 -2.98
N ALA A 41 5.39 11.49 -2.42
CA ALA A 41 5.47 10.66 -1.23
C ALA A 41 5.01 11.54 -0.06
N GLN A 42 3.72 11.50 0.22
CA GLN A 42 3.03 12.50 1.03
C GLN A 42 3.78 12.75 2.34
N ASP A 43 4.20 14.01 2.52
CA ASP A 43 5.03 14.38 3.65
C ASP A 43 4.24 14.24 4.96
N LEU A 44 4.80 13.51 5.92
CA LEU A 44 4.21 13.32 7.24
C LEU A 44 4.81 14.27 8.31
N THR A 45 5.80 15.09 7.94
CA THR A 45 6.51 16.00 8.86
C THR A 45 5.51 16.94 9.55
N GLY A 46 5.41 16.85 10.89
CA GLY A 46 4.48 17.67 11.69
C GLY A 46 2.99 17.37 11.48
N LYS A 47 2.65 16.24 10.85
CA LYS A 47 1.26 15.82 10.58
C LYS A 47 0.72 14.76 11.52
N TYR A 48 1.53 14.19 12.40
CA TYR A 48 1.06 13.24 13.41
C TYR A 48 1.93 13.25 14.68
N THR A 49 1.38 12.74 15.77
CA THR A 49 2.10 12.44 17.01
C THR A 49 1.66 11.09 17.57
N ARG A 50 2.53 10.45 18.35
CA ARG A 50 2.22 9.18 19.04
C ARG A 50 1.36 9.44 20.27
N THR A 51 0.38 8.57 20.50
CA THR A 51 -0.47 8.54 21.70
C THR A 51 -0.33 7.20 22.41
N PRO A 52 -0.82 7.04 23.66
CA PRO A 52 -0.79 5.75 24.36
C PRO A 52 -1.52 4.61 23.62
N THR A 53 -2.55 4.95 22.85
CA THR A 53 -3.40 3.99 22.10
C THR A 53 -3.10 3.93 20.61
N GLY A 54 -2.21 4.78 20.10
CA GLY A 54 -1.85 4.81 18.68
C GLY A 54 -1.27 6.15 18.25
N TYR A 55 -1.99 6.88 17.38
CA TYR A 55 -1.56 8.18 16.86
C TYR A 55 -2.72 9.19 16.81
N LEU A 56 -2.38 10.46 16.90
CA LEU A 56 -3.24 11.58 16.50
C LEU A 56 -2.61 12.21 15.25
N MET A 57 -3.37 12.27 14.17
CA MET A 57 -2.97 12.86 12.88
C MET A 57 -3.76 14.15 12.64
N VAL A 58 -3.09 15.18 12.13
CA VAL A 58 -3.68 16.48 11.74
C VAL A 58 -3.18 16.85 10.35
N LEU A 59 -4.01 16.61 9.34
CA LEU A 59 -3.75 16.95 7.95
C LEU A 59 -4.15 18.40 7.66
N ARG A 60 -3.52 18.99 6.64
CA ARG A 60 -3.63 20.41 6.28
C ARG A 60 -4.19 20.59 4.88
N ASN A 61 -4.60 21.81 4.56
CA ASN A 61 -5.10 22.21 3.24
C ASN A 61 -4.31 21.61 2.06
N GLY A 62 -5.00 20.88 1.18
CA GLY A 62 -4.43 20.20 0.02
C GLY A 62 -4.03 18.74 0.25
N ASP A 63 -4.01 18.27 1.49
CA ASP A 63 -3.67 16.88 1.80
C ASP A 63 -4.76 15.90 1.32
N ASP A 64 -4.35 14.82 0.64
CA ASP A 64 -5.18 13.65 0.38
C ASP A 64 -5.23 12.78 1.64
N VAL A 65 -6.41 12.66 2.26
CA VAL A 65 -6.57 11.98 3.55
C VAL A 65 -6.25 10.48 3.46
N ILE A 66 -6.67 9.83 2.38
CA ILE A 66 -6.49 8.38 2.22
C ILE A 66 -5.01 8.07 1.98
N ALA A 67 -4.36 8.82 1.08
CA ALA A 67 -2.94 8.64 0.79
C ALA A 67 -2.04 8.92 2.00
N HIS A 68 -2.39 9.88 2.87
CA HIS A 68 -1.65 10.13 4.11
C HIS A 68 -1.84 9.01 5.14
N LEU A 69 -3.04 8.42 5.26
CA LEU A 69 -3.28 7.27 6.12
C LEU A 69 -2.54 6.01 5.63
N GLU A 70 -2.53 5.76 4.32
CA GLU A 70 -1.73 4.70 3.70
C GLU A 70 -0.23 4.92 3.96
N ARG A 71 0.25 6.16 3.80
CA ARG A 71 1.64 6.52 4.04
C ARG A 71 2.05 6.34 5.50
N LEU A 72 1.20 6.74 6.46
CA LEU A 72 1.41 6.49 7.89
C LEU A 72 1.50 4.99 8.16
N ALA A 73 0.56 4.20 7.65
CA ALA A 73 0.54 2.75 7.84
C ALA A 73 1.81 2.06 7.30
N ALA A 74 2.31 2.53 6.16
CA ALA A 74 3.55 2.04 5.56
C ALA A 74 4.82 2.47 6.31
N VAL A 75 4.89 3.71 6.82
CA VAL A 75 6.07 4.21 7.54
C VAL A 75 6.16 3.62 8.95
N GLU A 76 5.07 3.67 9.70
CA GLU A 76 5.00 3.20 11.09
C GLU A 76 4.77 1.68 11.20
N GLN A 77 4.65 0.97 10.07
CA GLN A 77 4.38 -0.48 9.99
C GLN A 77 3.15 -0.91 10.80
N ILE A 78 2.08 -0.10 10.77
CA ILE A 78 0.83 -0.33 11.51
C ILE A 78 0.28 -1.73 11.20
N PRO A 79 0.13 -2.64 12.18
CA PRO A 79 -0.39 -3.99 11.92
C PRO A 79 -1.84 -3.95 11.43
N SER A 80 -2.69 -3.25 12.18
CA SER A 80 -4.00 -2.74 11.78
C SER A 80 -4.44 -1.64 12.75
N ALA A 81 -5.48 -0.88 12.42
CA ALA A 81 -6.02 0.17 13.29
C ALA A 81 -7.51 0.42 13.02
N SER A 82 -8.21 0.95 14.01
CA SER A 82 -9.48 1.66 13.82
C SER A 82 -9.22 3.16 13.71
N ILE A 83 -9.96 3.87 12.87
CA ILE A 83 -9.84 5.32 12.68
C ILE A 83 -11.18 6.03 12.84
N VAL A 84 -11.15 7.19 13.49
CA VAL A 84 -12.23 8.18 13.50
C VAL A 84 -11.66 9.57 13.25
N GLY A 85 -12.42 10.45 12.60
CA GLY A 85 -11.93 11.81 12.33
C GLY A 85 -12.99 12.80 11.87
N ILE A 86 -12.61 14.06 11.82
CA ILE A 86 -13.42 15.22 11.43
C ILE A 86 -12.57 16.21 10.62
N GLY A 87 -13.18 17.21 9.99
CA GLY A 87 -12.44 18.30 9.32
C GLY A 87 -13.18 18.95 8.17
N PHE A 88 -12.50 19.79 7.39
CA PHE A 88 -13.09 20.48 6.24
C PHE A 88 -12.49 19.98 4.91
N MET A 89 -13.33 19.62 3.95
CA MET A 89 -12.94 18.97 2.69
C MET A 89 -13.22 19.86 1.48
N ARG A 90 -12.19 20.17 0.68
CA ARG A 90 -12.37 20.78 -0.64
C ARG A 90 -13.13 19.86 -1.57
N GLU A 91 -12.79 18.57 -1.56
CA GLU A 91 -13.50 17.53 -2.30
C GLU A 91 -13.66 16.28 -1.44
N ALA A 92 -14.89 15.77 -1.37
CA ALA A 92 -15.21 14.50 -0.73
C ALA A 92 -15.93 13.59 -1.73
N LYS A 93 -15.26 12.50 -2.15
CA LYS A 93 -15.76 11.57 -3.14
C LYS A 93 -16.24 10.28 -2.48
N PHE A 94 -17.52 10.00 -2.61
CA PHE A 94 -18.17 8.78 -2.15
C PHE A 94 -18.44 7.83 -3.32
N GLY A 95 -18.68 6.56 -3.02
CA GLY A 95 -19.16 5.56 -3.96
C GLY A 95 -20.26 4.69 -3.36
N PHE A 96 -21.30 4.40 -4.14
CA PHE A 96 -22.23 3.31 -3.86
C PHE A 96 -21.85 2.11 -4.74
N TYR A 97 -21.75 0.91 -4.18
CA TYR A 97 -21.28 -0.26 -4.94
C TYR A 97 -22.46 -0.95 -5.65
N ASP A 98 -22.42 -0.97 -6.98
CA ASP A 98 -23.33 -1.74 -7.81
C ASP A 98 -22.77 -3.17 -7.96
N PHE A 99 -23.38 -4.12 -7.24
CA PHE A 99 -22.99 -5.54 -7.30
C PHE A 99 -23.25 -6.20 -8.66
N SER A 100 -24.15 -5.67 -9.48
CA SER A 100 -24.45 -6.21 -10.81
C SER A 100 -23.38 -5.81 -11.84
N ARG A 101 -22.97 -4.53 -11.82
CA ARG A 101 -21.92 -3.96 -12.69
C ARG A 101 -20.52 -4.12 -12.11
N LYS A 102 -20.40 -4.47 -10.83
CA LYS A 102 -19.16 -4.62 -10.04
C LYS A 102 -18.30 -3.35 -9.97
N VAL A 103 -18.95 -2.19 -10.01
CA VAL A 103 -18.31 -0.86 -9.96
C VAL A 103 -18.94 0.01 -8.88
N PHE A 104 -18.20 1.02 -8.42
CA PHE A 104 -18.78 2.10 -7.63
C PHE A 104 -19.40 3.14 -8.55
N ASP A 105 -20.65 3.51 -8.31
CA ASP A 105 -21.24 4.73 -8.86
C ASP A 105 -20.84 5.91 -7.94
N PRO A 106 -20.02 6.87 -8.43
CA PRO A 106 -19.40 7.87 -7.57
C PRO A 106 -20.23 9.14 -7.45
N LYS A 107 -20.14 9.81 -6.29
CA LYS A 107 -20.65 11.18 -6.09
C LYS A 107 -19.62 12.02 -5.34
N THR A 108 -19.30 13.20 -5.88
CA THR A 108 -18.38 14.15 -5.25
C THR A 108 -19.16 15.33 -4.68
N PHE A 109 -18.83 15.72 -3.44
CA PHE A 109 -19.24 16.95 -2.79
C PHE A 109 -18.02 17.87 -2.67
N LYS A 110 -18.24 19.19 -2.66
CA LYS A 110 -17.15 20.19 -2.60
C LYS A 110 -17.37 21.19 -1.48
N ASP A 111 -16.27 21.62 -0.87
CA ASP A 111 -16.22 22.63 0.19
C ASP A 111 -17.22 22.33 1.32
N VAL A 112 -17.10 21.12 1.89
CA VAL A 112 -18.02 20.55 2.90
C VAL A 112 -17.31 20.25 4.22
N GLU A 113 -18.04 20.37 5.32
CA GLU A 113 -17.61 19.83 6.61
C GLU A 113 -17.73 18.29 6.59
N LEU A 114 -16.71 17.59 7.05
CA LEU A 114 -16.68 16.17 7.35
C LEU A 114 -17.10 15.99 8.80
N ALA A 115 -18.41 15.88 9.02
CA ALA A 115 -19.03 15.70 10.32
C ALA A 115 -18.55 14.42 11.03
N ASN A 116 -18.22 13.37 10.27
CA ASN A 116 -17.56 12.17 10.78
C ASN A 116 -16.88 11.37 9.64
N LEU A 117 -15.70 10.82 9.93
CA LEU A 117 -15.09 9.68 9.26
C LEU A 117 -15.01 8.52 10.25
N THR A 118 -15.29 7.30 9.82
CA THR A 118 -15.06 6.08 10.59
C THR A 118 -14.55 4.98 9.67
N GLY A 119 -13.52 4.25 10.10
CA GLY A 119 -12.90 3.25 9.24
C GLY A 119 -11.87 2.35 9.92
N SER A 120 -11.14 1.61 9.08
CA SER A 120 -10.06 0.71 9.49
C SER A 120 -8.86 0.79 8.55
N ILE A 121 -7.67 0.70 9.15
CA ILE A 121 -6.40 0.44 8.47
C ILE A 121 -6.16 -1.08 8.54
N ALA A 122 -6.04 -1.71 7.39
CA ALA A 122 -5.64 -3.10 7.24
C ALA A 122 -4.65 -3.20 6.07
N TRP A 123 -4.41 -4.41 5.56
CA TRP A 123 -3.52 -4.64 4.42
C TRP A 123 -4.18 -5.50 3.35
N LYS A 124 -3.70 -5.41 2.11
CA LYS A 124 -4.05 -6.31 1.02
C LYS A 124 -2.85 -6.43 0.08
N GLU A 125 -2.45 -7.65 -0.26
CA GLU A 125 -1.35 -7.92 -1.21
C GLU A 125 -0.06 -7.16 -0.84
N GLY A 126 0.26 -7.11 0.47
CA GLY A 126 1.43 -6.42 1.01
C GLY A 126 1.34 -4.88 1.10
N LYS A 127 0.26 -4.27 0.62
CA LYS A 127 0.03 -2.80 0.65
C LYS A 127 -0.99 -2.41 1.73
N PRO A 128 -0.93 -1.19 2.30
CA PRO A 128 -1.99 -0.67 3.15
C PRO A 128 -3.35 -0.71 2.43
N SER A 129 -4.42 -0.93 3.18
CA SER A 129 -5.79 -1.02 2.68
C SER A 129 -6.75 -0.33 3.64
N ILE A 130 -6.99 0.96 3.35
CA ILE A 130 -7.94 1.79 4.09
C ILE A 130 -9.36 1.44 3.66
N HIS A 131 -10.26 1.25 4.63
CA HIS A 131 -11.70 1.21 4.39
C HIS A 131 -12.33 2.23 5.32
N ALA A 132 -12.81 3.33 4.77
CA ALA A 132 -13.43 4.42 5.52
C ALA A 132 -14.82 4.73 4.95
N HIS A 133 -15.75 5.06 5.84
CA HIS A 133 -17.02 5.67 5.55
C HIS A 133 -17.05 7.05 6.16
N GLY A 134 -17.89 7.94 5.65
CA GLY A 134 -18.03 9.28 6.22
C GLY A 134 -19.40 9.91 6.00
N ILE A 135 -19.64 10.98 6.73
CA ILE A 135 -20.79 11.89 6.59
C ILE A 135 -20.22 13.29 6.41
N VAL A 136 -20.74 14.00 5.41
CA VAL A 136 -20.44 15.40 5.11
C VAL A 136 -21.70 16.25 5.13
N THR A 137 -21.54 17.53 5.39
CA THR A 137 -22.60 18.56 5.36
C THR A 137 -22.08 19.83 4.68
N ASP A 138 -22.92 20.45 3.86
CA ASP A 138 -22.70 21.80 3.31
C ASP A 138 -23.47 22.85 4.15
N GLY A 139 -23.57 24.09 3.65
CA GLY A 139 -24.30 25.17 4.30
C GLY A 139 -25.82 24.95 4.48
N THR A 140 -26.40 23.87 3.95
CA THR A 140 -27.78 23.44 4.25
C THR A 140 -27.88 22.56 5.49
N PHE A 141 -26.75 22.08 6.02
CA PHE A 141 -26.64 21.12 7.13
C PHE A 141 -27.30 19.74 6.87
N ILE A 142 -27.71 19.45 5.63
CA ILE A 142 -28.23 18.13 5.26
C ILE A 142 -27.06 17.16 5.12
N GLY A 143 -27.10 16.07 5.88
CA GLY A 143 -26.08 15.02 5.85
C GLY A 143 -26.12 14.19 4.57
N ALA A 144 -24.97 14.05 3.91
CA ALA A 144 -24.74 13.10 2.83
C ALA A 144 -23.51 12.23 3.14
N GLY A 145 -23.42 11.02 2.61
CA GLY A 145 -22.30 10.13 2.98
C GLY A 145 -22.33 8.76 2.35
N GLY A 146 -21.47 7.87 2.85
CA GLY A 146 -21.31 6.51 2.35
C GLY A 146 -19.87 6.02 2.44
N HIS A 147 -19.50 5.08 1.56
CA HIS A 147 -18.13 4.60 1.39
C HIS A 147 -17.25 5.66 0.73
N LEU A 148 -16.09 5.95 1.31
CA LEU A 148 -15.17 6.97 0.83
C LEU A 148 -14.22 6.41 -0.24
N LEU A 149 -14.18 7.07 -1.41
CA LEU A 149 -13.25 6.80 -2.50
C LEU A 149 -12.07 7.77 -2.53
N GLY A 150 -12.18 8.92 -1.86
CA GLY A 150 -11.13 9.94 -1.78
C GLY A 150 -11.61 11.19 -1.04
N LEU A 151 -10.69 11.87 -0.37
CA LEU A 151 -10.92 13.08 0.41
C LEU A 151 -9.71 14.01 0.27
N THR A 152 -9.94 15.27 -0.06
CA THR A 152 -8.90 16.31 -0.10
C THR A 152 -9.25 17.42 0.88
N VAL A 153 -8.37 17.69 1.85
CA VAL A 153 -8.57 18.73 2.87
C VAL A 153 -8.65 20.11 2.21
N GLY A 154 -9.65 20.90 2.60
CA GLY A 154 -9.89 22.26 2.10
C GLY A 154 -9.19 23.33 2.92
N THR A 155 -9.76 24.53 2.99
CA THR A 155 -9.24 25.66 3.77
C THR A 155 -9.48 25.50 5.29
N GLY A 156 -8.98 24.39 5.84
CA GLY A 156 -9.07 23.98 7.23
C GLY A 156 -8.08 22.85 7.54
N SER A 157 -8.46 21.96 8.45
CA SER A 157 -7.70 20.75 8.84
C SER A 157 -8.53 19.48 8.63
N CYS A 158 -7.88 18.32 8.77
CA CYS A 158 -8.56 17.07 9.09
C CYS A 158 -7.85 16.39 10.26
N GLU A 159 -8.60 16.12 11.33
CA GLU A 159 -8.11 15.57 12.59
C GLU A 159 -8.58 14.12 12.72
N ILE A 160 -7.63 13.20 12.92
CA ILE A 160 -7.87 11.76 12.86
C ILE A 160 -7.21 11.08 14.04
N THR A 161 -8.02 10.41 14.86
CA THR A 161 -7.54 9.48 15.89
C THR A 161 -7.34 8.11 15.26
N VAL A 162 -6.13 7.58 15.36
CA VAL A 162 -5.73 6.26 14.88
C VAL A 162 -5.48 5.37 16.08
N MET A 163 -6.38 4.43 16.37
CA MET A 163 -6.28 3.47 17.46
C MET A 163 -5.69 2.15 16.95
N LEU A 164 -4.50 1.79 17.42
CA LEU A 164 -3.78 0.62 16.93
C LEU A 164 -4.31 -0.69 17.49
N HIS A 165 -4.23 -1.74 16.67
CA HIS A 165 -4.44 -3.13 17.08
C HIS A 165 -3.13 -3.92 16.96
N PRO A 166 -2.88 -4.92 17.82
CA PRO A 166 -1.59 -5.63 17.86
C PRO A 166 -1.39 -6.60 16.69
N HIS A 167 -2.45 -6.96 15.97
CA HIS A 167 -2.41 -7.99 14.94
C HIS A 167 -2.39 -7.40 13.53
N ARG A 168 -1.57 -8.00 12.67
CA ARG A 168 -1.58 -7.76 11.22
C ARG A 168 -2.85 -8.36 10.65
N LEU A 169 -3.76 -7.52 10.17
CA LEU A 169 -5.01 -7.96 9.54
C LEU A 169 -4.98 -7.68 8.04
N GLU A 170 -5.46 -8.66 7.27
CA GLU A 170 -5.51 -8.57 5.81
C GLU A 170 -6.96 -8.63 5.29
N ARG A 171 -7.20 -7.99 4.15
CA ARG A 171 -8.47 -8.09 3.43
C ARG A 171 -8.36 -9.13 2.33
N PHE A 172 -9.32 -10.04 2.30
CA PHE A 172 -9.52 -11.01 1.23
C PHE A 172 -10.81 -10.68 0.46
N VAL A 173 -10.93 -11.20 -0.76
CA VAL A 173 -12.20 -11.14 -1.50
C VAL A 173 -13.05 -12.32 -1.05
N ASP A 174 -14.15 -12.05 -0.37
CA ASP A 174 -15.12 -13.06 0.01
C ASP A 174 -15.81 -13.59 -1.26
N PRO A 175 -15.73 -14.90 -1.57
CA PRO A 175 -16.26 -15.46 -2.82
C PRO A 175 -17.79 -15.48 -2.89
N ALA A 176 -18.51 -15.39 -1.77
CA ALA A 176 -19.97 -15.39 -1.74
C ALA A 176 -20.56 -14.03 -2.12
N ILE A 177 -19.86 -12.93 -1.82
CA ILE A 177 -20.32 -11.55 -2.08
C ILE A 177 -19.46 -10.77 -3.08
N GLY A 178 -18.28 -11.28 -3.44
CA GLY A 178 -17.36 -10.64 -4.40
C GLY A 178 -16.71 -9.35 -3.90
N ALA A 179 -16.77 -9.07 -2.60
CA ALA A 179 -16.30 -7.84 -1.97
C ALA A 179 -15.12 -8.09 -1.02
N ASN A 180 -14.35 -7.04 -0.70
CA ASN A 180 -13.24 -7.16 0.25
C ASN A 180 -13.76 -7.17 1.69
N VAL A 181 -13.48 -8.25 2.42
CA VAL A 181 -13.83 -8.41 3.85
C VAL A 181 -12.54 -8.37 4.68
N LEU A 182 -12.61 -7.84 5.91
CA LEU A 182 -11.48 -7.83 6.84
C LEU A 182 -11.36 -9.21 7.52
N GLY A 183 -10.25 -9.92 7.27
CA GLY A 183 -9.92 -11.15 7.97
C GLY A 183 -9.48 -10.89 9.41
N LEU A 184 -10.04 -11.65 10.36
CA LEU A 184 -9.75 -11.49 11.80
C LEU A 184 -8.71 -12.49 12.33
N HIS A 185 -8.33 -13.49 11.55
CA HIS A 185 -7.31 -14.48 11.89
C HIS A 185 -6.42 -14.79 10.68
N PRO A 186 -5.20 -15.32 10.90
CA PRO A 186 -4.36 -15.81 9.81
C PRO A 186 -5.13 -16.81 8.94
N GLY A 187 -5.03 -16.65 7.62
CA GLY A 187 -5.66 -17.55 6.65
C GLY A 187 -7.18 -17.41 6.48
N ALA A 188 -7.82 -16.36 7.01
CA ALA A 188 -9.21 -16.03 6.67
C ALA A 188 -9.38 -15.86 5.15
N LYS A 189 -10.41 -16.52 4.60
CA LYS A 189 -10.76 -16.63 3.17
C LYS A 189 -12.25 -16.87 3.01
#